data_AF-A0AAN6T8C2-F1
#
_entry.id   AF-A0AAN6T8C2-F1
#
_cell.length_a   1.000
_cell.length_b   1.000
_cell.length_c   1.000
_cell.angle_alpha   90.00
_cell.angle_beta   90.00
_cell.angle_gamma   90.00
#
_symmetry.space_group_name_H-M   'P 1'
#
loop_
_entity.id
_entity.type
_entity.pdbx_description
1 polymer ?
#
loop_
_entity_poly.entity_id
_entity_poly.type
_entity_poly.pdbx_seq_one_letter_code
_entity_poly.pdbx_strand_id
1 'polypeptide(L)'
;MDLPANFLRQPIQTDKEKNINFSVSITTPLGNGPFIALGGGSFPIPSGIATVTFRNDDPHRQSLARVGIGHRPGRRRPGQVITENVWLSKSFEQFANNIRNLPVDNHELAALVAPRALLVIENTLQTWLGNMATYGCMNTAHKVWEALDISGNMGFSQNGDHSHCQWSGYHASELNAFIDKFLKGTGTANSNTNIVKTDNPNLGFTESQWVDWSVPTLTTLLGSPHVP
;
A
#
# COMPACT_ATOMS: atom_id res chain seq x y z
N MET A 1 -29.93 -13.28 14.95
CA MET A 1 -28.82 -13.89 15.71
C MET A 1 -27.84 -12.78 16.00
N ASP A 2 -27.78 -12.35 17.25
CA ASP A 2 -26.91 -11.24 17.67
C ASP A 2 -25.45 -11.62 17.46
N LEU A 3 -24.64 -10.65 17.02
CA LEU A 3 -23.23 -10.88 16.87
C LEU A 3 -22.51 -10.80 18.22
N PRO A 4 -21.41 -11.54 18.42
CA PRO A 4 -20.55 -11.36 19.58
C PRO A 4 -20.05 -9.92 19.66
N ALA A 5 -19.73 -9.44 20.86
CA ALA A 5 -19.26 -8.06 21.13
C ALA A 5 -18.02 -7.61 20.31
N ASN A 6 -17.31 -8.55 19.69
CA ASN A 6 -16.12 -8.32 18.88
C ASN A 6 -16.41 -8.16 17.38
N PHE A 7 -17.67 -8.00 16.98
CA PHE A 7 -18.04 -7.79 15.58
C PHE A 7 -18.89 -6.54 15.39
N LEU A 8 -18.56 -5.76 14.36
CA LEU A 8 -19.42 -4.68 13.88
C LEU A 8 -20.17 -5.14 12.63
N ARG A 9 -21.49 -4.92 12.62
CA ARG A 9 -22.34 -5.02 11.43
C ARG A 9 -22.48 -3.63 10.83
N GLN A 10 -22.19 -3.50 9.54
CA GLN A 10 -22.47 -2.28 8.81
C GLN A 10 -23.47 -2.57 7.69
N PRO A 11 -24.74 -2.18 7.85
CA PRO A 11 -25.69 -2.24 6.75
C PRO A 11 -25.35 -1.13 5.75
N ILE A 12 -25.24 -1.48 4.47
CA ILE A 12 -25.16 -0.52 3.37
C ILE A 12 -26.46 -0.61 2.58
N GLN A 13 -27.21 0.49 2.59
CA GLN A 13 -28.34 0.69 1.70
C GLN A 13 -27.82 1.34 0.42
N THR A 14 -28.02 0.66 -0.71
CA THR A 14 -27.62 1.18 -2.03
C THR A 14 -28.82 1.83 -2.73
N ASP A 15 -28.56 2.57 -3.80
CA ASP A 15 -29.63 3.06 -4.67
C ASP A 15 -30.49 1.87 -5.17
N LYS A 16 -31.82 2.05 -5.21
CA LYS A 16 -32.84 1.05 -5.58
C LYS A 16 -33.07 -0.10 -4.58
N GLU A 17 -33.08 0.21 -3.27
CA GLU A 17 -33.53 -0.70 -2.18
C GLU A 17 -32.73 -2.00 -2.03
N LYS A 18 -31.57 -2.13 -2.68
CA LYS A 18 -30.69 -3.28 -2.48
C LYS A 18 -29.85 -3.06 -1.22
N ASN A 19 -29.91 -4.03 -0.31
CA ASN A 19 -29.17 -4.02 0.94
C ASN A 19 -28.03 -5.03 0.90
N ILE A 20 -26.84 -4.60 1.29
CA ILE A 20 -25.69 -5.47 1.52
C ILE A 20 -25.32 -5.37 2.99
N ASN A 21 -25.14 -6.52 3.63
CA ASN A 21 -24.69 -6.60 5.02
C ASN A 21 -23.37 -7.37 5.06
N PHE A 22 -22.35 -6.77 5.65
CA PHE A 22 -21.12 -7.48 6.01
C PHE A 22 -20.83 -7.30 7.49
N SER A 23 -19.95 -8.16 8.02
CA SER A 23 -19.51 -8.09 9.42
C SER A 23 -17.99 -8.08 9.44
N VAL A 24 -17.42 -7.18 10.24
CA VAL A 24 -15.97 -7.11 10.46
C VAL A 24 -15.66 -7.56 11.87
N SER A 25 -14.58 -8.31 12.06
CA SER A 25 -14.11 -8.68 13.39
C SER A 25 -13.13 -7.65 13.90
N ILE A 26 -13.26 -7.26 15.16
CA ILE A 26 -12.35 -6.31 15.82
C ILE A 26 -11.60 -7.04 16.94
N THR A 27 -10.29 -6.90 16.93
CA THR A 27 -9.43 -7.22 18.06
C THR A 27 -8.94 -5.92 18.67
N THR A 28 -9.49 -5.53 19.81
CA THR A 28 -9.03 -4.37 20.57
C THR A 28 -7.97 -4.80 21.59
N PRO A 29 -6.83 -4.11 21.70
CA PRO A 29 -5.96 -4.24 22.86
C PRO A 29 -6.65 -3.67 24.10
N LEU A 30 -6.11 -3.96 25.29
CA LEU A 30 -6.52 -3.26 26.51
C LEU A 30 -6.22 -1.75 26.37
N GLY A 31 -7.26 -0.92 26.33
CA GLY A 31 -7.16 0.55 26.35
C GLY A 31 -7.70 1.28 25.11
N ASN A 32 -7.58 2.61 25.10
CA ASN A 32 -7.89 3.47 23.95
C ASN A 32 -6.63 3.60 23.09
N GLY A 33 -6.69 3.19 21.82
CA GLY A 33 -5.57 3.25 20.88
C GLY A 33 -6.03 3.29 19.42
N PRO A 34 -5.14 3.66 18.47
CA PRO A 34 -5.46 3.71 17.05
C PRO A 34 -5.82 2.32 16.51
N PHE A 35 -6.58 2.28 15.42
CA PHE A 35 -6.96 1.03 14.74
C PHE A 35 -6.37 0.94 13.33
N ILE A 36 -6.09 -0.29 12.89
CA ILE A 36 -5.70 -0.62 11.51
C ILE A 36 -6.75 -1.57 10.93
N ALA A 37 -7.23 -1.28 9.72
CA ALA A 37 -8.08 -2.19 8.97
C ALA A 37 -7.23 -3.08 8.05
N LEU A 38 -7.38 -4.39 8.12
CA LEU A 38 -6.63 -5.37 7.35
C LEU A 38 -7.56 -6.34 6.64
N GLY A 39 -7.28 -6.62 5.36
CA GLY A 39 -7.86 -7.75 4.61
C GLY A 39 -7.49 -9.13 5.18
N GLY A 40 -6.46 -9.13 6.03
CA GLY A 40 -5.59 -10.24 6.38
C GLY A 40 -4.16 -9.69 6.45
N GLY A 41 -3.47 -9.85 7.58
CA GLY A 41 -2.15 -9.26 7.82
C GLY A 41 -1.08 -10.33 8.02
N SER A 42 0.07 -10.15 7.37
CA SER A 42 1.26 -11.01 7.57
C SER A 42 2.37 -10.29 8.33
N PHE A 43 2.09 -9.10 8.87
CA PHE A 43 3.05 -8.33 9.65
C PHE A 43 2.64 -8.34 11.13
N PRO A 44 3.60 -8.28 12.05
CA PRO A 44 3.31 -8.20 13.47
C PRO A 44 2.65 -6.86 13.76
N ILE A 45 1.54 -6.89 14.49
CA ILE A 45 0.85 -5.70 14.96
C ILE A 45 1.39 -5.40 16.36
N PRO A 46 2.06 -4.26 16.58
CA PRO A 46 2.52 -3.88 17.92
C PRO A 46 1.38 -3.80 18.92
N SER A 47 1.69 -4.02 20.19
CA SER A 47 0.73 -3.82 21.28
C SER A 47 0.20 -2.38 21.30
N GLY A 48 -1.05 -2.22 21.74
CA GLY A 48 -1.72 -0.91 21.80
C GLY A 48 -2.36 -0.46 20.47
N ILE A 49 -2.39 -1.30 19.45
CA ILE A 49 -3.11 -1.05 18.18
C ILE A 49 -4.28 -2.03 18.04
N ALA A 50 -5.47 -1.49 17.80
CA ALA A 50 -6.64 -2.30 17.47
C ALA A 50 -6.57 -2.78 16.02
N THR A 51 -7.03 -4.01 15.77
CA THR A 51 -7.08 -4.58 14.43
C THR A 51 -8.52 -4.81 14.02
N VAL A 52 -8.92 -4.25 12.88
CA VAL A 52 -10.20 -4.54 12.23
C VAL A 52 -9.90 -5.45 11.05
N THR A 53 -10.38 -6.69 11.09
CA THR A 53 -10.21 -7.61 9.95
C THR A 53 -11.43 -7.48 9.03
N PHE A 54 -11.17 -7.02 7.82
CA PHE A 54 -12.13 -6.96 6.73
C PHE A 54 -11.95 -8.18 5.83
N ARG A 55 -12.97 -9.01 5.66
CA ARG A 55 -12.90 -10.14 4.72
C ARG A 55 -13.25 -9.65 3.33
N ASN A 56 -12.23 -9.32 2.52
CA ASN A 56 -12.43 -8.80 1.17
C ASN A 56 -12.98 -9.84 0.18
N ASP A 57 -12.92 -11.13 0.50
CA ASP A 57 -13.49 -12.22 -0.31
C ASP A 57 -15.03 -12.28 -0.28
N ASP A 58 -15.66 -11.77 0.80
CA ASP A 58 -17.10 -11.79 1.00
C ASP A 58 -17.86 -10.87 0.02
N PRO A 59 -17.47 -9.60 -0.19
CA PRO A 59 -18.09 -8.73 -1.20
C PRO A 59 -17.63 -9.03 -2.63
N HIS A 60 -16.42 -9.58 -2.83
CA HIS A 60 -15.88 -9.93 -4.14
C HIS A 60 -15.01 -11.19 -4.07
N ARG A 61 -15.51 -12.31 -4.64
CA ARG A 61 -14.78 -13.59 -4.66
C ARG A 61 -13.47 -13.46 -5.44
N GLN A 62 -12.36 -13.66 -4.74
CA GLN A 62 -11.02 -13.73 -5.31
C GLN A 62 -10.24 -14.83 -4.57
N SER A 63 -9.27 -15.50 -5.22
CA SER A 63 -8.18 -16.11 -4.48
C SER A 63 -7.17 -15.01 -4.14
N LEU A 64 -6.67 -15.00 -2.90
CA LEU A 64 -5.67 -14.02 -2.44
C LEU A 64 -4.48 -14.01 -3.40
N ALA A 65 -4.27 -12.93 -4.16
CA ALA A 65 -2.97 -12.67 -4.75
C ALA A 65 -2.58 -11.21 -4.56
N ARG A 66 -1.31 -11.03 -4.22
CA ARG A 66 -0.63 -9.74 -4.19
C ARG A 66 0.00 -9.56 -5.57
N VAL A 67 -0.58 -8.68 -6.37
CA VAL A 67 -0.24 -8.56 -7.79
C VAL A 67 0.82 -7.49 -7.98
N GLY A 68 2.07 -7.92 -8.11
CA GLY A 68 3.12 -7.07 -8.69
C GLY A 68 3.07 -7.16 -10.21
N ILE A 69 3.00 -6.03 -10.91
CA ILE A 69 2.98 -5.97 -12.39
C ILE A 69 4.32 -5.44 -12.90
N GLY A 70 5.00 -6.16 -13.81
CA GLY A 70 6.28 -5.74 -14.36
C GLY A 70 6.54 -6.19 -15.79
N HIS A 71 7.23 -5.36 -16.58
CA HIS A 71 7.48 -5.57 -18.01
C HIS A 71 8.77 -6.37 -18.34
N ARG A 72 9.04 -7.52 -17.68
CA ARG A 72 10.18 -8.39 -18.07
C ARG A 72 9.81 -9.88 -18.08
N PRO A 73 10.54 -10.75 -18.81
CA PRO A 73 10.34 -12.20 -18.77
C PRO A 73 10.39 -12.74 -17.32
N GLY A 74 9.45 -13.62 -16.94
CA GLY A 74 9.36 -14.18 -15.59
C GLY A 74 8.62 -13.32 -14.55
N ARG A 75 8.11 -12.15 -14.92
CA ARG A 75 7.32 -11.26 -14.05
C ARG A 75 5.86 -11.24 -14.53
N ARG A 76 4.90 -11.06 -13.61
CA ARG A 76 3.48 -10.95 -14.00
C ARG A 76 3.28 -9.69 -14.83
N ARG A 77 2.71 -9.84 -16.02
CA ARG A 77 2.43 -8.73 -16.97
C ARG A 77 0.95 -8.37 -16.93
N PRO A 78 0.53 -7.16 -17.35
CA PRO A 78 -0.88 -6.77 -17.38
C PRO A 78 -1.79 -7.82 -18.07
N GLY A 79 -1.36 -8.34 -19.23
CA GLY A 79 -2.06 -9.42 -19.95
C GLY A 79 -2.19 -10.75 -19.18
N GLN A 80 -1.28 -11.07 -18.27
CA GLN A 80 -1.38 -12.27 -17.44
C GLN A 80 -2.35 -12.05 -16.27
N VAL A 81 -2.31 -10.87 -15.65
CA VAL A 81 -3.13 -10.53 -14.48
C VAL A 81 -4.62 -10.62 -14.77
N ILE A 82 -5.06 -10.13 -15.93
CA ILE A 82 -6.48 -10.17 -16.33
C ILE A 82 -7.01 -11.59 -16.58
N THR A 83 -6.11 -12.56 -16.79
CA THR A 83 -6.49 -13.98 -16.97
C THR A 83 -6.45 -14.78 -15.66
N GLU A 84 -5.80 -14.25 -14.62
CA GLU A 84 -5.64 -14.93 -13.34
C GLU A 84 -6.84 -14.71 -12.42
N ASN A 85 -7.35 -13.48 -12.38
CA ASN A 85 -8.46 -13.11 -11.50
C ASN A 85 -9.14 -11.81 -11.95
N VAL A 86 -10.17 -11.38 -11.22
CA VAL A 86 -11.02 -10.21 -11.49
C VAL A 86 -10.66 -8.98 -10.66
N TRP A 87 -9.37 -8.76 -10.40
CA TRP A 87 -8.89 -7.62 -9.59
C TRP A 87 -9.08 -6.26 -10.25
N LEU A 88 -9.05 -6.23 -11.58
CA LEU A 88 -9.19 -5.02 -12.38
C LEU A 88 -10.52 -5.06 -13.13
N SER A 89 -11.07 -3.87 -13.38
CA SER A 89 -12.26 -3.74 -14.23
C SER A 89 -12.00 -4.34 -15.61
N LYS A 90 -13.04 -4.91 -16.24
CA LYS A 90 -12.99 -5.35 -17.65
C LYS A 90 -12.53 -4.24 -18.60
N SER A 91 -12.77 -2.97 -18.25
CA SER A 91 -12.30 -1.82 -19.02
C SER A 91 -10.78 -1.75 -19.14
N PHE A 92 -10.02 -2.41 -18.25
CA PHE A 92 -8.56 -2.50 -18.32
C PHE A 92 -8.07 -3.45 -19.43
N GLU A 93 -8.89 -4.40 -19.89
CA GLU A 93 -8.50 -5.40 -20.89
C GLU A 93 -8.00 -4.76 -22.19
N GLN A 94 -8.54 -3.60 -22.59
CA GLN A 94 -8.12 -2.85 -23.77
C GLN A 94 -6.66 -2.35 -23.68
N PHE A 95 -6.12 -2.20 -22.47
CA PHE A 95 -4.76 -1.72 -22.21
C PHE A 95 -3.78 -2.84 -21.87
N ALA A 96 -4.27 -4.06 -21.60
CA ALA A 96 -3.45 -5.16 -21.08
C ALA A 96 -2.28 -5.56 -22.01
N ASN A 97 -2.44 -5.33 -23.32
CA ASN A 97 -1.39 -5.52 -24.33
C ASN A 97 -0.83 -4.21 -24.90
N ASN A 98 -1.31 -3.05 -24.42
CA ASN A 98 -0.90 -1.73 -24.88
C ASN A 98 -0.84 -0.71 -23.72
N ILE A 99 -0.04 -1.05 -22.71
CA ILE A 99 0.01 -0.30 -21.44
C ILE A 99 0.50 1.13 -21.60
N ARG A 100 1.26 1.42 -22.67
CA ARG A 100 1.77 2.77 -22.99
C ARG A 100 0.66 3.77 -23.32
N ASN A 101 -0.54 3.29 -23.66
CA ASN A 101 -1.70 4.12 -23.94
C ASN A 101 -2.59 4.35 -22.71
N LEU A 102 -2.26 3.74 -21.56
CA LEU A 102 -2.93 4.02 -20.30
C LEU A 102 -2.35 5.32 -19.73
N PRO A 103 -3.15 6.37 -19.51
CA PRO A 103 -2.64 7.69 -19.09
C PRO A 103 -2.34 7.76 -17.58
N VAL A 104 -2.24 6.62 -16.91
CA VAL A 104 -1.96 6.48 -15.49
C VAL A 104 -1.13 5.22 -15.26
N ASP A 105 -0.37 5.18 -14.17
CA ASP A 105 0.32 3.97 -13.71
C ASP A 105 0.33 3.94 -12.17
N ASN A 106 0.76 2.84 -11.57
CA ASN A 106 0.63 2.59 -10.13
C ASN A 106 1.38 3.60 -9.24
N HIS A 107 2.35 4.35 -9.77
CA HIS A 107 3.02 5.39 -9.02
C HIS A 107 2.09 6.58 -8.74
N GLU A 108 1.14 6.86 -9.64
CA GLU A 108 0.09 7.85 -9.44
C GLU A 108 -1.00 7.32 -8.49
N LEU A 109 -1.32 6.02 -8.57
CA LEU A 109 -2.23 5.39 -7.61
C LEU A 109 -1.68 5.49 -6.18
N ALA A 110 -0.39 5.24 -5.99
CA ALA A 110 0.27 5.46 -4.70
C ALA A 110 0.21 6.95 -4.30
N ALA A 111 0.45 7.87 -5.24
CA ALA A 111 0.40 9.30 -4.99
C ALA A 111 -0.97 9.83 -4.52
N LEU A 112 -2.09 9.16 -4.80
CA LEU A 112 -3.40 9.49 -4.23
C LEU A 112 -3.44 9.37 -2.68
N VAL A 113 -2.43 8.72 -2.08
CA VAL A 113 -2.29 8.67 -0.62
C VAL A 113 -1.74 9.98 -0.06
N ALA A 114 -0.91 10.71 -0.81
CA ALA A 114 -0.34 11.98 -0.35
C ALA A 114 -1.45 12.98 0.03
N PRO A 115 -1.28 13.78 1.10
CA PRO A 115 -0.09 13.89 1.97
C PRO A 115 -0.06 12.90 3.14
N ARG A 116 -1.00 11.93 3.20
CA ARG A 116 -1.04 10.92 4.28
C ARG A 116 0.17 10.00 4.19
N ALA A 117 0.41 9.27 5.28
CA ALA A 117 1.53 8.35 5.36
C ALA A 117 1.29 7.06 4.58
N LEU A 118 2.34 6.56 3.92
CA LEU A 118 2.34 5.31 3.17
C LEU A 118 3.67 4.57 3.38
N LEU A 119 3.62 3.35 3.90
CA LEU A 119 4.77 2.44 3.93
C LEU A 119 4.50 1.24 3.02
N VAL A 120 5.39 0.99 2.06
CA VAL A 120 5.35 -0.15 1.15
C VAL A 120 6.52 -1.08 1.44
N ILE A 121 6.22 -2.34 1.72
CA ILE A 121 7.20 -3.41 2.01
C ILE A 121 7.13 -4.46 0.91
N GLU A 122 8.28 -4.80 0.35
CA GLU A 122 8.42 -5.70 -0.79
C GLU A 122 9.53 -6.74 -0.59
N ASN A 123 9.50 -7.82 -1.37
CA ASN A 123 10.42 -8.96 -1.19
C ASN A 123 11.24 -9.27 -2.45
N THR A 124 12.58 -9.20 -2.36
CA THR A 124 13.46 -9.44 -3.52
C THR A 124 13.65 -10.91 -3.90
N LEU A 125 13.41 -11.88 -3.02
CA LEU A 125 13.42 -13.30 -3.39
C LEU A 125 12.24 -13.67 -4.29
N GLN A 126 11.14 -12.92 -4.20
CA GLN A 126 9.93 -13.16 -4.98
C GLN A 126 9.96 -12.40 -6.30
N THR A 127 10.87 -12.82 -7.19
CA THR A 127 11.12 -12.15 -8.48
C THR A 127 9.87 -11.94 -9.35
N TRP A 128 8.85 -12.79 -9.19
CA TRP A 128 7.56 -12.69 -9.87
C TRP A 128 6.72 -11.47 -9.47
N LEU A 129 6.95 -10.91 -8.26
CA LEU A 129 6.38 -9.63 -7.81
C LEU A 129 6.96 -8.45 -8.58
N GLY A 130 8.09 -8.65 -9.23
CA GLY A 130 8.67 -7.66 -10.10
C GLY A 130 9.49 -6.60 -9.37
N ASN A 131 10.51 -7.02 -8.59
CA ASN A 131 11.41 -6.17 -7.79
C ASN A 131 11.81 -4.80 -8.39
N MET A 132 12.26 -4.77 -9.65
CA MET A 132 12.67 -3.53 -10.33
C MET A 132 11.47 -2.62 -10.61
N ALA A 133 10.34 -3.20 -11.01
CA ALA A 133 9.11 -2.47 -11.29
C ALA A 133 8.53 -1.87 -9.99
N THR A 134 8.49 -2.64 -8.90
CA THR A 134 8.03 -2.12 -7.60
C THR A 134 8.96 -1.07 -7.03
N TYR A 135 10.29 -1.28 -7.10
CA TYR A 135 11.28 -0.27 -6.69
C TYR A 135 11.14 1.02 -7.51
N GLY A 136 11.13 0.92 -8.84
CA GLY A 136 11.00 2.07 -9.73
C GLY A 136 9.67 2.81 -9.53
N CYS A 137 8.56 2.07 -9.47
CA CYS A 137 7.23 2.64 -9.27
C CYS A 137 7.12 3.41 -7.96
N MET A 138 7.61 2.84 -6.85
CA MET A 138 7.50 3.48 -5.53
C MET A 138 8.52 4.62 -5.35
N ASN A 139 9.72 4.51 -5.94
CA ASN A 139 10.68 5.62 -6.00
C ASN A 139 10.10 6.79 -6.81
N THR A 140 9.42 6.52 -7.93
CA THR A 140 8.73 7.56 -8.70
C THR A 140 7.57 8.19 -7.92
N ALA A 141 6.77 7.39 -7.20
CA ALA A 141 5.69 7.92 -6.36
C ALA A 141 6.20 8.80 -5.21
N HIS A 142 7.34 8.44 -4.59
CA HIS A 142 7.97 9.19 -3.50
C HIS A 142 8.28 10.65 -3.88
N LYS A 143 8.53 10.92 -5.16
CA LYS A 143 8.71 12.28 -5.69
C LYS A 143 7.54 13.21 -5.43
N VAL A 144 6.32 12.70 -5.29
CA VAL A 144 5.15 13.52 -4.90
C VAL A 144 5.28 14.01 -3.46
N TRP A 145 5.79 13.18 -2.55
CA TRP A 145 6.06 13.59 -1.18
C TRP A 145 7.29 14.50 -1.07
N GLU A 146 8.30 14.32 -1.91
CA GLU A 146 9.41 15.28 -2.08
C GLU A 146 8.89 16.64 -2.52
N ALA A 147 8.01 16.66 -3.53
CA ALA A 147 7.44 17.90 -4.04
C ALA A 147 6.64 18.67 -2.97
N LEU A 148 5.98 17.95 -2.07
CA LEU A 148 5.17 18.50 -0.97
C LEU A 148 5.99 18.83 0.31
N ASP A 149 7.32 18.65 0.29
CA ASP A 149 8.21 18.81 1.45
C ASP A 149 7.84 17.92 2.66
N ILE A 150 7.41 16.70 2.36
CA ILE A 150 6.96 15.70 3.36
C ILE A 150 7.47 14.30 3.00
N SER A 151 8.69 14.18 2.45
CA SER A 151 9.30 12.89 2.06
C SER A 151 9.20 11.83 3.15
N GLY A 152 9.38 12.22 4.41
CA GLY A 152 9.24 11.31 5.55
C GLY A 152 7.82 10.77 5.82
N ASN A 153 6.82 11.08 4.99
CA ASN A 153 5.49 10.45 5.04
C ASN A 153 5.38 9.26 4.08
N MET A 154 6.29 9.06 3.13
CA MET A 154 6.31 7.86 2.30
C MET A 154 7.59 7.05 2.52
N GLY A 155 7.43 5.74 2.65
CA GLY A 155 8.54 4.80 2.78
C GLY A 155 8.41 3.62 1.84
N PHE A 156 9.52 3.16 1.30
CA PHE A 156 9.66 1.93 0.52
C PHE A 156 10.85 1.11 1.03
N SER A 157 10.60 -0.16 1.35
CA SER A 157 11.63 -1.08 1.85
C SER A 157 11.50 -2.43 1.17
N GLN A 158 12.56 -2.86 0.52
CA GLN A 158 12.59 -4.11 -0.24
C GLN A 158 13.74 -5.00 0.24
N ASN A 159 13.43 -6.21 0.71
CA ASN A 159 14.42 -7.16 1.21
C ASN A 159 14.03 -8.63 0.96
N GLY A 160 15.01 -9.47 0.70
CA GLY A 160 14.84 -10.87 0.33
C GLY A 160 15.48 -11.84 1.30
N ASP A 161 15.16 -11.74 2.59
CA ASP A 161 15.65 -12.69 3.60
C ASP A 161 14.60 -13.72 4.06
N HIS A 162 13.39 -13.67 3.48
CA HIS A 162 12.22 -14.42 3.98
C HIS A 162 11.34 -15.01 2.87
N SER A 163 10.58 -16.06 3.21
CA SER A 163 9.61 -16.69 2.30
C SER A 163 8.43 -15.77 1.97
N HIS A 164 7.69 -16.09 0.90
CA HIS A 164 6.53 -15.31 0.49
C HIS A 164 5.50 -15.17 1.63
N CYS A 165 5.07 -13.93 1.91
CA CYS A 165 4.15 -13.58 2.99
C CYS A 165 4.58 -14.00 4.41
N GLN A 166 5.83 -14.42 4.59
CA GLN A 166 6.45 -14.52 5.91
C GLN A 166 6.89 -13.11 6.34
N TRP A 167 6.75 -12.76 7.62
CA TRP A 167 7.33 -11.53 8.14
C TRP A 167 8.86 -11.65 8.26
N SER A 168 9.57 -10.56 7.94
CA SER A 168 10.98 -10.40 8.28
C SER A 168 11.19 -9.32 9.34
N GLY A 169 12.01 -9.65 10.35
CA GLY A 169 12.46 -8.69 11.35
C GLY A 169 13.24 -7.52 10.76
N TYR A 170 13.76 -7.64 9.53
CA TYR A 170 14.43 -6.57 8.80
C TYR A 170 13.58 -5.29 8.71
N HIS A 171 12.26 -5.45 8.52
CA HIS A 171 11.32 -4.34 8.37
C HIS A 171 10.77 -3.79 9.70
N ALA A 172 11.14 -4.37 10.84
CA ALA A 172 10.51 -4.06 12.12
C ALA A 172 10.75 -2.62 12.59
N SER A 173 11.98 -2.12 12.44
CA SER A 173 12.31 -0.75 12.83
C SER A 173 11.54 0.29 12.01
N GLU A 174 11.37 0.03 10.71
CA GLU A 174 10.66 0.89 9.76
C GLU A 174 9.16 0.91 10.02
N LEU A 175 8.56 -0.28 10.17
CA LEU A 175 7.15 -0.41 10.49
C LEU A 175 6.81 0.31 11.81
N ASN A 176 7.63 0.09 12.85
CA ASN A 176 7.44 0.74 14.14
C ASN A 176 7.60 2.26 14.02
N ALA A 177 8.57 2.76 13.27
CA ALA A 177 8.75 4.20 13.05
C ALA A 177 7.51 4.85 12.40
N PHE A 178 6.91 4.21 11.39
CA PHE A 178 5.67 4.69 10.77
C PHE A 178 4.47 4.63 11.72
N ILE A 179 4.32 3.53 12.45
CA ILE A 179 3.25 3.36 13.43
C ILE A 179 3.35 4.43 14.53
N ASP A 180 4.53 4.62 15.10
CA ASP A 180 4.71 5.54 16.21
C ASP A 180 4.51 6.99 15.74
N LYS A 181 4.98 7.35 14.54
CA LYS A 181 4.83 8.70 13.98
C LYS A 181 3.38 9.01 13.57
N PHE A 182 2.73 8.12 12.82
CA PHE A 182 1.48 8.45 12.13
C PHE A 182 0.21 7.86 12.76
N LEU A 183 0.32 6.83 13.59
CA LEU A 183 -0.84 6.24 14.28
C LEU A 183 -0.87 6.64 15.76
N LYS A 184 0.27 6.57 16.46
CA LYS A 184 0.33 6.89 17.89
C LYS A 184 0.61 8.35 18.18
N GLY A 185 1.22 9.07 17.23
CA GLY A 185 1.71 10.43 17.45
C GLY A 185 2.87 10.51 18.45
N THR A 186 3.56 9.40 18.73
CA THR A 186 4.70 9.30 19.66
C THR A 186 6.04 9.23 18.94
N GLY A 187 6.05 9.28 17.60
CA GLY A 187 7.27 9.28 16.81
C GLY A 187 8.19 10.44 17.22
N THR A 188 9.48 10.15 17.40
CA THR A 188 10.48 11.17 17.72
C THR A 188 11.11 11.71 16.44
N ALA A 189 11.79 12.86 16.51
CA ALA A 189 12.62 13.36 15.41
C ALA A 189 13.70 12.35 14.94
N ASN A 190 14.02 11.34 15.76
CA ASN A 190 15.00 10.30 15.46
C ASN A 190 14.41 9.06 14.78
N SER A 191 13.09 8.95 14.66
CA SER A 191 12.41 7.86 13.96
C SER A 191 12.52 8.11 12.45
N ASN A 192 13.54 7.55 11.78
CA ASN A 192 13.70 7.74 10.34
C ASN A 192 12.58 7.04 9.55
N THR A 193 11.67 7.83 8.98
CA THR A 193 10.60 7.37 8.08
C THR A 193 10.82 7.81 6.63
N ASN A 194 11.92 8.51 6.33
CA ASN A 194 12.34 8.83 4.97
C ASN A 194 13.23 7.69 4.46
N ILE A 195 12.58 6.64 3.96
CA ILE A 195 13.25 5.40 3.54
C ILE A 195 12.82 5.04 2.13
N VAL A 196 13.76 4.91 1.21
CA VAL A 196 13.55 4.31 -0.11
C VAL A 196 14.75 3.41 -0.36
N LYS A 197 14.58 2.10 -0.16
CA LYS A 197 15.71 1.16 -0.23
C LYS A 197 15.37 -0.22 -0.76
N THR A 198 16.40 -0.88 -1.28
CA THR A 198 16.41 -2.27 -1.73
C THR A 198 17.70 -2.94 -1.28
N ASP A 199 17.65 -4.23 -0.99
CA ASP A 199 18.85 -5.07 -0.73
C ASP A 199 19.54 -5.54 -2.02
N ASN A 200 18.94 -5.28 -3.19
CA ASN A 200 19.51 -5.65 -4.47
C ASN A 200 20.12 -4.42 -5.18
N PRO A 201 21.45 -4.23 -5.13
CA PRO A 201 22.10 -3.10 -5.80
C PRO A 201 22.06 -3.22 -7.34
N ASN A 202 21.73 -4.40 -7.88
CA ASN A 202 21.77 -4.71 -9.31
C ASN A 202 20.37 -4.89 -9.92
N LEU A 203 19.36 -4.15 -9.44
CA LEU A 203 18.00 -4.20 -10.00
C LEU A 203 17.94 -3.81 -11.49
N GLY A 204 18.94 -3.08 -11.99
CA GLY A 204 18.97 -2.55 -13.35
C GLY A 204 17.89 -1.50 -13.60
N PHE A 205 17.48 -0.79 -12.55
CA PHE A 205 16.64 0.41 -12.64
C PHE A 205 17.53 1.60 -12.98
N THR A 206 17.17 2.36 -14.01
CA THR A 206 17.79 3.64 -14.34
C THR A 206 16.67 4.66 -14.39
N GLU A 207 16.66 5.59 -13.42
CA GLU A 207 15.54 6.50 -13.22
C GLU A 207 15.22 7.32 -14.47
N SER A 208 16.25 7.86 -15.15
CA SER A 208 16.08 8.67 -16.36
C SER A 208 15.47 7.93 -17.57
N GLN A 209 15.32 6.61 -17.51
CA GLN A 209 14.61 5.83 -18.54
C GLN A 209 13.09 5.82 -18.32
N TRP A 210 12.65 6.15 -17.11
CA TRP A 210 11.26 6.13 -16.67
C TRP A 210 10.76 7.50 -16.24
N VAL A 211 11.69 8.38 -15.85
CA VAL A 211 11.43 9.70 -15.31
C VAL A 211 12.03 10.80 -16.18
N ASP A 212 11.18 11.53 -16.93
CA ASP A 212 11.57 12.66 -17.81
C ASP A 212 11.11 14.05 -17.31
N TRP A 213 10.56 14.11 -16.09
CA TRP A 213 10.11 15.33 -15.42
C TRP A 213 10.96 15.62 -14.18
N SER A 214 11.04 16.90 -13.81
CA SER A 214 11.66 17.35 -12.57
C SER A 214 10.67 17.39 -11.42
N VAL A 215 11.13 17.15 -10.19
CA VAL A 215 10.33 17.32 -8.98
C VAL A 215 10.20 18.82 -8.67
N PRO A 216 9.00 19.42 -8.74
CA PRO A 216 8.81 20.82 -8.35
C PRO A 216 8.76 20.94 -6.82
N THR A 217 9.04 22.12 -6.28
CA THR A 217 8.67 22.44 -4.90
C THR A 217 7.27 23.03 -4.88
N LEU A 218 6.32 22.30 -4.31
CA LEU A 218 4.94 22.75 -4.11
C LEU A 218 4.87 23.49 -2.78
N THR A 219 5.02 24.82 -2.82
CA THR A 219 4.73 25.64 -1.64
C THR A 219 3.24 25.54 -1.34
N THR A 220 2.89 25.06 -0.15
CA THR A 220 1.53 25.18 0.36
C THR A 220 1.19 26.67 0.45
N LEU A 221 0.23 27.14 -0.32
CA LEU A 221 -0.50 28.36 0.05
C LEU A 221 -1.30 27.98 1.31
N LEU A 222 -0.66 28.10 2.48
CA LEU A 222 -1.30 27.95 3.78
C LEU A 222 -2.31 29.10 3.95
N GLY A 223 -3.51 28.94 3.39
CA GLY A 223 -4.70 29.40 4.09
C GLY A 223 -4.84 28.51 5.32
N SER A 224 -4.90 29.12 6.50
CA SER A 224 -4.94 28.46 7.81
C SER A 224 -5.78 27.18 7.83
N PRO A 225 -5.32 26.12 8.56
CA PRO A 225 -6.16 24.95 8.78
C PRO A 225 -7.42 25.37 9.52
N HIS A 226 -8.58 25.22 8.86
CA HIS A 226 -9.86 25.27 9.54
C HIS A 226 -9.91 24.03 10.43
N VAL A 227 -9.72 24.23 11.72
CA VAL A 227 -10.04 23.25 12.75
C VAL A 227 -11.56 23.07 12.71
N PRO A 228 -12.10 21.85 12.52
CA PRO A 228 -13.52 21.58 12.75
C PRO A 228 -13.89 21.68 14.23
#